data_AF-A0A060YBI6-F1
#
_entry.id   AF-A0A060YBI6-F1
#
_cell.length_a   1.000
_cell.length_b   1.000
_cell.length_c   1.000
_cell.angle_alpha   90.00
_cell.angle_beta   90.00
_cell.angle_gamma   90.00
#
_symmetry.space_group_name_H-M   'P 1'
#
loop_
_entity.id
_entity.type
_entity.pdbx_description
1 polymer ?
#
loop_
_entity_poly.entity_id
_entity_poly.type
_entity_poly.pdbx_seq_one_letter_code
_entity_poly.pdbx_strand_id
1 'polypeptide(L)'
;MCSSPVLDMLISHISVLFTNTYEKSSAELQRLHGCLNEIVSLWGSPWISALDSFPLLRKLPNPPFSRLLKEVARRDEIIRTHLDEYKAPSKTSEEAIAITSALLNGLGKPQDTTQGVVLTDTHVHMATVDLLIGGTETTAAWLSWTVAFLLHRPEVFLMFDILNVFAMYNSVSIPYVFSIAGYFIPKNTVIIPNLFGAHHDPAVWTDPYAFKPERFLEGGGASTRALLPFGGGARLCLGEAVAKMELFLFTAYLLRDFQFVPAESQTSLPDLTGVASVVLKAKAYTVIARPRPGP
;
A
#
# COMPACT_ATOMS: atom_id res chain seq x y z
N MET A 1 -17.92 17.33 -2.83
CA MET A 1 -17.87 15.92 -3.29
C MET A 1 -16.69 15.26 -2.60
N CYS A 2 -16.92 14.24 -1.78
CA CYS A 2 -15.85 13.52 -1.09
C CYS A 2 -15.20 12.54 -2.08
N SER A 3 -13.96 12.78 -2.52
CA SER A 3 -13.22 11.81 -3.34
C SER A 3 -12.67 10.69 -2.45
N SER A 4 -12.72 9.46 -2.95
CA SER A 4 -12.05 8.33 -2.30
C SER A 4 -10.54 8.57 -2.33
N PRO A 5 -9.83 8.58 -1.19
CA PRO A 5 -8.37 8.75 -1.15
C PRO A 5 -7.66 7.68 -1.99
N VAL A 6 -8.25 6.48 -2.05
CA VAL A 6 -7.74 5.35 -2.86
C VAL A 6 -7.81 5.67 -4.35
N LEU A 7 -8.87 6.33 -4.82
CA LEU A 7 -8.99 6.74 -6.22
C LEU A 7 -7.96 7.82 -6.57
N ASP A 8 -7.71 8.75 -5.65
CA ASP A 8 -6.71 9.81 -5.83
C ASP A 8 -5.29 9.23 -5.87
N MET A 9 -4.98 8.27 -5.00
CA MET A 9 -3.71 7.53 -5.04
C MET A 9 -3.59 6.69 -6.31
N LEU A 10 -4.67 6.03 -6.75
CA LEU A 10 -4.64 5.24 -7.97
C LEU A 10 -4.25 6.09 -9.18
N ILE A 11 -4.79 7.30 -9.29
CA ILE A 11 -4.41 8.24 -10.35
C ILE A 11 -2.92 8.58 -10.26
N SER A 12 -2.41 8.92 -9.07
CA SER A 12 -0.98 9.21 -8.84
C SER A 12 -0.09 8.06 -9.33
N HIS A 13 -0.39 6.83 -8.91
CA HIS A 13 0.40 5.65 -9.26
C HIS A 13 0.32 5.29 -10.74
N ILE A 14 -0.85 5.47 -11.38
CA ILE A 14 -0.98 5.30 -12.84
C ILE A 14 -0.13 6.33 -13.57
N SER A 15 -0.10 7.59 -13.11
CA SER A 15 0.74 8.62 -13.72
C SER A 15 2.24 8.30 -13.59
N VAL A 16 2.68 7.75 -12.45
CA VAL A 16 4.07 7.28 -12.29
C VAL A 16 4.39 6.09 -13.22
N LEU A 17 3.45 5.17 -13.41
CA LEU A 17 3.70 3.93 -14.16
C LEU A 17 3.58 4.09 -15.67
N PHE A 18 2.65 4.91 -16.14
CA PHE A 18 2.28 5.00 -17.55
C PHE A 18 2.36 6.42 -18.11
N THR A 19 2.75 7.42 -17.31
CA THR A 19 2.72 8.86 -17.70
C THR A 19 1.34 9.36 -18.15
N ASN A 20 0.29 8.58 -17.88
CA ASN A 20 -1.10 8.91 -18.18
C ASN A 20 -1.76 9.61 -16.99
N THR A 21 -2.55 10.64 -17.25
CA THR A 21 -3.42 11.27 -16.25
C THR A 21 -4.87 10.89 -16.52
N TYR A 22 -5.58 10.49 -15.47
CA TYR A 22 -7.00 10.16 -15.56
C TYR A 22 -7.86 11.25 -14.93
N GLU A 23 -8.98 11.56 -15.59
CA GLU A 23 -10.08 12.22 -14.90
C GLU A 23 -10.73 11.26 -13.89
N LYS A 24 -11.11 11.77 -12.72
CA LYS A 24 -11.78 10.97 -11.67
C LYS A 24 -13.10 10.34 -12.16
N SER A 25 -13.76 10.99 -13.11
CA SER A 25 -14.99 10.54 -13.76
C SER A 25 -14.78 9.43 -14.81
N SER A 26 -13.54 9.10 -15.15
CA SER A 26 -13.25 8.07 -16.17
C SER A 26 -13.86 6.73 -15.78
N ALA A 27 -14.70 6.18 -16.66
CA ALA A 27 -15.31 4.87 -16.46
C ALA A 27 -14.25 3.76 -16.37
N GLU A 28 -13.13 3.90 -17.07
CA GLU A 28 -12.02 2.96 -17.00
C GLU A 28 -11.34 2.99 -15.63
N LEU A 29 -11.01 4.18 -15.13
CA LEU A 29 -10.41 4.35 -13.80
C LEU A 29 -11.32 3.78 -12.71
N GLN A 30 -12.63 4.07 -12.78
CA GLN A 30 -13.61 3.55 -11.83
C GLN A 30 -13.71 2.02 -11.88
N ARG A 31 -13.64 1.41 -13.08
CA ARG A 31 -13.60 -0.04 -13.24
C ARG A 31 -12.34 -0.65 -12.63
N LEU A 32 -11.18 -0.07 -12.90
CA LEU A 32 -9.91 -0.53 -12.33
C LEU A 32 -9.94 -0.40 -10.79
N HIS A 33 -10.34 0.76 -10.27
CA HIS A 33 -10.47 0.99 -8.84
C HIS A 33 -11.42 -0.02 -8.16
N GLY A 34 -12.61 -0.24 -8.73
CA GLY A 34 -13.56 -1.22 -8.21
C GLY A 34 -12.99 -2.64 -8.21
N CYS A 35 -12.26 -3.01 -9.25
CA CYS A 35 -11.61 -4.31 -9.36
C CYS A 35 -10.51 -4.51 -8.30
N LEU A 36 -9.62 -3.52 -8.14
CA LEU A 36 -8.53 -3.58 -7.16
C LEU A 36 -9.06 -3.65 -5.72
N ASN A 37 -10.05 -2.82 -5.38
CA ASN A 37 -10.71 -2.85 -4.07
C ASN A 37 -11.31 -4.23 -3.76
N GLU A 38 -11.98 -4.83 -4.74
CA GLU A 38 -12.61 -6.14 -4.57
C GLU A 38 -11.56 -7.25 -4.39
N ILE A 39 -10.48 -7.22 -5.18
CA ILE A 39 -9.35 -8.16 -5.04
C ILE A 39 -8.76 -8.10 -3.62
N VAL A 40 -8.45 -6.88 -3.14
CA VAL A 40 -7.84 -6.68 -1.82
C VAL A 40 -8.79 -7.11 -0.69
N SER A 41 -10.08 -6.81 -0.83
CA SER A 41 -11.12 -7.25 0.11
C SER A 41 -11.21 -8.78 0.17
N LEU A 42 -11.24 -9.46 -0.97
CA LEU A 42 -11.31 -10.91 -1.06
C LEU A 42 -10.03 -11.57 -0.51
N TRP A 43 -8.85 -11.05 -0.84
CA TRP A 43 -7.57 -11.53 -0.29
C TRP A 43 -7.49 -11.43 1.23
N GLY A 44 -8.03 -10.35 1.81
CA GLY A 44 -8.11 -10.19 3.26
C GLY A 44 -9.20 -11.04 3.93
N SER A 45 -10.02 -11.77 3.17
CA SER A 45 -11.12 -12.55 3.74
C SER A 45 -10.61 -13.84 4.40
N PRO A 46 -11.16 -14.25 5.56
CA PRO A 46 -10.75 -15.48 6.24
C PRO A 46 -10.86 -16.73 5.36
N TRP A 47 -11.81 -16.71 4.42
CA TRP A 47 -12.05 -17.83 3.53
C TRP A 47 -10.96 -17.99 2.47
N ILE A 48 -10.44 -16.90 1.89
CA ILE A 48 -9.30 -16.99 0.97
C ILE A 48 -8.03 -17.39 1.73
N SER A 49 -7.78 -16.84 2.93
CA SER A 49 -6.65 -17.25 3.76
C SER A 49 -6.70 -18.73 4.13
N ALA A 50 -7.89 -19.30 4.33
CA ALA A 50 -8.05 -20.73 4.56
C ALA A 50 -7.62 -21.58 3.35
N LEU A 51 -7.74 -21.08 2.12
CA LEU A 51 -7.28 -21.79 0.91
C LEU A 51 -5.76 -21.87 0.81
N ASP A 52 -5.04 -20.98 1.47
CA ASP A 52 -3.58 -21.03 1.54
C ASP A 52 -3.11 -22.07 2.56
N SER A 53 -3.85 -22.22 3.66
CA SER A 53 -3.61 -23.25 4.67
C SER A 53 -4.04 -24.64 4.22
N PHE A 54 -5.11 -24.72 3.42
CA PHE A 54 -5.69 -25.97 2.94
C PHE A 54 -5.87 -25.93 1.40
N PRO A 55 -4.79 -26.11 0.63
CA PRO A 55 -4.83 -26.01 -0.85
C PRO A 55 -5.84 -26.94 -1.52
N LEU A 56 -6.19 -28.07 -0.88
CA LEU A 56 -7.19 -29.01 -1.38
C LEU A 56 -8.59 -28.37 -1.50
N LEU A 57 -8.92 -27.38 -0.67
CA LEU A 57 -10.20 -26.66 -0.73
C LEU A 57 -10.36 -25.87 -2.03
N ARG A 58 -9.27 -25.57 -2.76
CA ARG A 58 -9.32 -24.91 -4.07
C ARG A 58 -9.99 -25.78 -5.15
N LYS A 59 -10.12 -27.10 -4.93
CA LYS A 59 -10.80 -28.03 -5.85
C LYS A 59 -12.32 -28.08 -5.66
N LEU A 60 -12.83 -27.56 -4.55
CA LEU A 60 -14.26 -27.55 -4.25
C LEU A 60 -14.92 -26.26 -4.79
N PRO A 61 -16.24 -26.28 -5.12
CA PRO A 61 -16.96 -25.08 -5.51
C PRO A 61 -16.86 -24.01 -4.42
N ASN A 62 -16.27 -22.87 -4.79
CA ASN A 62 -15.92 -21.82 -3.85
C ASN A 62 -16.30 -20.46 -4.44
N PRO A 63 -17.49 -19.91 -4.11
CA PRO A 63 -17.95 -18.66 -4.71
C PRO A 63 -17.01 -17.47 -4.48
N PRO A 64 -16.44 -17.25 -3.27
CA PRO A 64 -15.45 -16.18 -3.08
C PRO A 64 -14.18 -16.36 -3.92
N PHE A 65 -13.67 -17.59 -4.07
CA PHE A 65 -12.50 -17.87 -4.92
C PHE A 65 -12.80 -17.65 -6.41
N SER A 66 -13.96 -18.12 -6.88
CA SER A 66 -14.41 -17.87 -8.26
C SER A 66 -14.60 -16.38 -8.53
N ARG A 67 -15.12 -15.62 -7.56
CA ARG A 67 -15.23 -14.15 -7.64
C ARG A 67 -13.85 -13.51 -7.70
N LEU A 68 -12.90 -13.95 -6.87
CA LEU A 68 -11.53 -13.46 -6.89
C LEU A 68 -10.87 -13.67 -8.26
N LEU A 69 -10.98 -14.89 -8.82
CA LEU A 69 -10.42 -15.18 -10.15
C LEU A 69 -11.06 -14.32 -11.25
N LYS A 70 -12.37 -14.04 -11.15
CA LYS A 70 -13.07 -13.16 -12.08
C LYS A 70 -12.57 -11.72 -12.01
N GLU A 71 -12.33 -11.19 -10.81
CA GLU A 71 -11.76 -9.85 -10.67
C GLU A 71 -10.30 -9.81 -11.12
N VAL A 72 -9.49 -10.82 -10.80
CA VAL A 72 -8.12 -10.93 -11.31
C VAL A 72 -8.10 -10.89 -12.84
N ALA A 73 -8.98 -11.64 -13.50
CA ALA A 73 -9.07 -11.63 -14.97
C ALA A 73 -9.46 -10.26 -15.53
N ARG A 74 -10.39 -9.55 -14.88
CA ARG A 74 -10.80 -8.18 -15.27
C ARG A 74 -9.66 -7.18 -15.13
N ARG A 75 -8.94 -7.22 -13.99
CA ARG A 75 -7.74 -6.41 -13.78
C ARG A 75 -6.72 -6.70 -14.88
N ASP A 76 -6.48 -7.98 -15.16
CA ASP A 76 -5.48 -8.39 -16.14
C ASP A 76 -5.84 -7.96 -17.57
N GLU A 77 -7.12 -7.88 -17.91
CA GLU A 77 -7.58 -7.30 -19.18
C GLU A 77 -7.23 -5.80 -19.25
N ILE A 78 -7.59 -5.02 -18.23
CA ILE A 78 -7.35 -3.57 -18.19
C ILE A 78 -5.85 -3.25 -18.25
N ILE A 79 -5.04 -3.91 -17.41
CA ILE A 79 -3.59 -3.66 -17.37
C ILE A 79 -2.93 -4.06 -18.69
N ARG A 80 -3.39 -5.13 -19.34
CA ARG A 80 -2.87 -5.53 -20.65
C ARG A 80 -3.18 -4.50 -21.71
N THR A 81 -4.39 -3.95 -21.75
CA THR A 81 -4.75 -2.86 -22.66
C THR A 81 -3.79 -1.68 -22.49
N HIS A 82 -3.54 -1.23 -21.26
CA HIS A 82 -2.57 -0.16 -21.02
C HIS A 82 -1.15 -0.51 -21.46
N LEU A 83 -0.69 -1.73 -21.20
CA LEU A 83 0.64 -2.16 -21.62
C LEU A 83 0.76 -2.22 -23.15
N ASP A 84 -0.28 -2.63 -23.86
CA ASP A 84 -0.28 -2.75 -25.32
C ASP A 84 -0.38 -1.37 -25.99
N GLU A 85 -1.20 -0.46 -25.47
CA GLU A 85 -1.19 0.96 -25.86
C GLU A 85 0.21 1.55 -25.67
N TYR A 86 0.84 1.23 -24.54
CA TYR A 86 2.18 1.67 -24.22
C TYR A 86 3.28 0.95 -25.00
N LYS A 87 2.99 -0.06 -25.82
CA LYS A 87 3.97 -0.67 -26.75
C LYS A 87 3.89 -0.06 -28.15
N ALA A 88 2.90 0.78 -28.44
CA ALA A 88 2.71 1.35 -29.77
C ALA A 88 3.86 2.29 -30.19
N PRO A 89 4.17 2.43 -31.50
CA PRO A 89 5.46 2.97 -31.98
C PRO A 89 5.63 4.50 -31.87
N SER A 90 4.68 5.24 -31.29
CA SER A 90 4.69 6.70 -31.28
C SER A 90 4.97 7.25 -29.89
N LYS A 91 6.18 7.03 -29.37
CA LYS A 91 6.53 7.55 -28.03
C LYS A 91 7.23 8.89 -28.05
N THR A 92 6.79 9.77 -27.16
CA THR A 92 7.45 11.05 -26.87
C THR A 92 8.62 10.84 -25.89
N SER A 93 9.49 11.84 -25.74
CA SER A 93 10.64 11.77 -24.82
C SER A 93 10.24 11.64 -23.33
N GLU A 94 9.00 11.99 -22.95
CA GLU A 94 8.49 11.88 -21.58
C GLU A 94 8.07 10.45 -21.22
N GLU A 95 7.50 9.71 -22.18
CA GLU A 95 7.10 8.30 -21.99
C GLU A 95 8.32 7.37 -21.84
N ALA A 96 9.52 7.82 -22.21
CA ALA A 96 10.75 7.06 -21.93
C ALA A 96 11.09 6.99 -20.43
N ILE A 97 10.51 7.84 -19.59
CA ILE A 97 10.83 7.99 -18.15
C ILE A 97 10.00 7.04 -17.28
N ALA A 98 8.86 6.53 -17.76
CA ALA A 98 8.00 5.69 -16.95
C ALA A 98 8.64 4.34 -16.59
N ILE A 99 8.31 3.82 -15.42
CA ILE A 99 8.79 2.52 -14.94
C ILE A 99 8.44 1.41 -15.96
N THR A 100 7.24 1.50 -16.56
CA THR A 100 6.80 0.56 -17.59
C THR A 100 7.70 0.59 -18.83
N SER A 101 8.20 1.75 -19.27
CA SER A 101 9.14 1.83 -20.39
C SER A 101 10.47 1.16 -20.07
N ALA A 102 10.99 1.35 -18.85
CA ALA A 102 12.20 0.66 -18.42
C ALA A 102 12.02 -0.86 -18.38
N LEU A 103 10.88 -1.35 -17.88
CA LEU A 103 10.54 -2.77 -17.87
C LEU A 103 10.40 -3.34 -19.28
N LEU A 104 9.67 -2.66 -20.17
CA LEU A 104 9.50 -3.08 -21.56
C LEU A 104 10.84 -3.11 -22.31
N ASN A 105 11.74 -2.17 -22.06
CA ASN A 105 13.08 -2.14 -22.67
C ASN A 105 13.95 -3.35 -22.29
N GLY A 106 13.65 -4.00 -21.17
CA GLY A 106 14.33 -5.21 -20.71
C GLY A 106 13.75 -6.52 -21.26
N LEU A 107 12.60 -6.48 -21.95
CA LEU A 107 11.93 -7.67 -22.48
C LEU A 107 12.82 -8.43 -23.47
N GLY A 108 12.86 -9.76 -23.32
CA GLY A 108 13.59 -10.65 -24.23
C GLY A 108 15.11 -10.51 -24.21
N LYS A 109 15.67 -9.58 -23.41
CA LYS A 109 17.12 -9.42 -23.25
C LYS A 109 17.63 -10.38 -22.17
N PRO A 110 18.74 -11.11 -22.41
CA PRO A 110 19.41 -11.86 -21.35
C PRO A 110 19.87 -10.88 -20.28
N GLN A 111 19.40 -11.05 -19.06
CA GLN A 111 19.92 -10.29 -17.93
C GLN A 111 21.28 -10.86 -17.52
N ASP A 112 22.22 -9.99 -17.16
CA ASP A 112 23.58 -10.33 -16.69
C ASP A 112 23.55 -10.88 -15.25
N THR A 113 22.54 -11.71 -14.96
CA THR A 113 22.33 -12.36 -13.68
C THR A 113 22.81 -13.80 -13.77
N THR A 114 23.36 -14.30 -12.68
CA THR A 114 23.86 -15.68 -12.51
C THR A 114 22.83 -16.79 -12.83
N GLN A 115 21.58 -16.44 -13.11
CA GLN A 115 20.48 -17.37 -13.42
C GLN A 115 19.92 -17.25 -14.84
N GLY A 116 20.37 -16.30 -15.68
CA GLY A 116 19.91 -16.18 -17.07
C GLY A 116 18.40 -15.96 -17.23
N VAL A 117 17.76 -15.30 -16.25
CA VAL A 117 16.31 -15.06 -16.28
C VAL A 117 15.98 -14.08 -17.40
N VAL A 118 15.09 -14.51 -18.31
CA VAL A 118 14.57 -13.66 -19.40
C VAL A 118 13.28 -13.01 -18.94
N LEU A 119 13.22 -11.68 -19.02
CA LEU A 119 12.01 -10.92 -18.71
C LEU A 119 10.95 -11.19 -19.79
N THR A 120 9.74 -11.55 -19.36
CA THR A 120 8.59 -11.84 -20.24
C THR A 120 7.47 -10.84 -20.02
N ASP A 121 6.51 -10.78 -20.95
CA ASP A 121 5.31 -9.96 -20.80
C ASP A 121 4.55 -10.23 -19.49
N THR A 122 4.50 -11.49 -19.05
CA THR A 122 3.90 -11.85 -17.76
C THR A 122 4.64 -11.20 -16.59
N HIS A 123 5.97 -11.13 -16.63
CA HIS A 123 6.75 -10.48 -15.57
C HIS A 123 6.49 -8.96 -15.54
N VAL A 124 6.45 -8.30 -16.70
CA VAL A 124 6.15 -6.86 -16.77
C VAL A 124 4.74 -6.59 -16.27
N HIS A 125 3.77 -7.38 -16.71
CA HIS A 125 2.38 -7.29 -16.27
C HIS A 125 2.25 -7.40 -14.76
N MET A 126 2.82 -8.44 -14.17
CA MET A 126 2.73 -8.67 -12.73
C MET A 126 3.48 -7.61 -11.93
N ALA A 127 4.64 -7.15 -12.40
CA ALA A 127 5.36 -6.03 -11.76
C ALA A 127 4.51 -4.74 -11.75
N THR A 128 3.84 -4.43 -12.85
CA THR A 128 2.94 -3.26 -12.93
C THR A 128 1.74 -3.41 -11.99
N VAL A 129 1.14 -4.60 -11.91
CA VAL A 129 0.07 -4.90 -10.94
C VAL A 129 0.54 -4.73 -9.50
N ASP A 130 1.72 -5.26 -9.16
CA ASP A 130 2.28 -5.19 -7.81
C ASP A 130 2.57 -3.75 -7.39
N LEU A 131 3.10 -2.93 -8.31
CA LEU A 131 3.34 -1.50 -8.08
C LEU A 131 2.03 -0.72 -7.87
N LEU A 132 0.99 -1.00 -8.67
CA LEU A 132 -0.32 -0.35 -8.52
C LEU A 132 -0.99 -0.70 -7.20
N ILE A 133 -1.15 -1.99 -6.90
CA ILE A 133 -1.87 -2.43 -5.70
C ILE A 133 -1.08 -2.06 -4.45
N GLY A 134 0.23 -2.33 -4.45
CA GLY A 134 1.11 -2.09 -3.32
C GLY A 134 1.19 -0.61 -2.94
N GLY A 135 1.32 0.29 -3.91
CA GLY A 135 1.36 1.73 -3.65
C GLY A 135 0.00 2.34 -3.32
N THR A 136 -1.04 1.99 -4.07
CA THR A 136 -2.36 2.63 -3.94
C THR A 136 -3.00 2.38 -2.58
N GLU A 137 -3.10 1.11 -2.17
CA GLU A 137 -3.82 0.73 -0.95
C GLU A 137 -3.10 1.21 0.32
N THR A 138 -1.78 1.12 0.34
CA THR A 138 -0.97 1.46 1.52
C THR A 138 -0.95 2.97 1.75
N THR A 139 -0.66 3.77 0.71
CA THR A 139 -0.65 5.23 0.79
C THR A 139 -2.04 5.78 1.12
N ALA A 140 -3.11 5.23 0.51
CA ALA A 140 -4.47 5.69 0.78
C ALA A 140 -4.95 5.35 2.20
N ALA A 141 -4.64 4.15 2.69
CA ALA A 141 -4.93 3.79 4.07
C ALA A 141 -4.19 4.71 5.05
N TRP A 142 -2.94 5.06 4.74
CA TRP A 142 -2.13 5.96 5.58
C TRP A 142 -2.76 7.36 5.64
N LEU A 143 -3.17 7.91 4.49
CA LEU A 143 -3.84 9.21 4.44
C LEU A 143 -5.17 9.20 5.20
N SER A 144 -5.92 8.10 5.10
CA SER A 144 -7.15 7.90 5.89
C SER A 144 -6.87 7.88 7.40
N TRP A 145 -5.82 7.18 7.85
CA TRP A 145 -5.43 7.24 9.27
C TRP A 145 -5.01 8.64 9.70
N THR A 146 -4.31 9.37 8.83
CA THR A 146 -3.86 10.75 9.10
C THR A 146 -5.01 11.67 9.41
N VAL A 147 -6.04 11.67 8.57
CA VAL A 147 -7.21 12.51 8.81
C VAL A 147 -7.96 12.06 10.08
N ALA A 148 -8.02 10.75 10.36
CA ALA A 148 -8.62 10.25 11.60
C ALA A 148 -7.86 10.72 12.86
N PHE A 149 -6.52 10.68 12.86
CA PHE A 149 -5.70 11.16 13.97
C PHE A 149 -5.77 12.69 14.12
N LEU A 150 -5.76 13.44 13.01
CA LEU A 150 -5.90 14.91 13.04
C LEU A 150 -7.24 15.35 13.64
N LEU A 151 -8.31 14.58 13.45
CA LEU A 151 -9.60 14.86 14.11
C LEU A 151 -9.54 14.69 15.64
N HIS A 152 -8.66 13.82 16.16
CA HIS A 152 -8.47 13.63 17.60
C HIS A 152 -7.47 14.60 18.22
N ARG A 153 -6.49 15.05 17.42
CA ARG A 153 -5.35 15.86 17.85
C ARG A 153 -5.03 16.92 16.79
N PRO A 154 -5.86 17.96 16.63
CA PRO A 154 -5.66 18.98 15.59
C PRO A 154 -4.39 19.81 15.79
N GLU A 155 -3.84 19.83 17.01
CA GLU A 155 -2.58 20.49 17.38
C GLU A 155 -1.31 19.73 16.97
N VAL A 156 -1.41 18.47 16.51
CA VAL A 156 -0.24 17.61 16.28
C VAL A 156 0.00 17.40 14.78
N PHE A 157 1.15 17.89 14.30
CA PHE A 157 1.54 17.83 12.89
C PHE A 157 2.74 16.90 12.66
N LEU A 158 2.62 15.57 12.74
CA LEU A 158 3.74 14.72 12.33
C LEU A 158 3.34 13.34 11.79
N MET A 159 4.07 12.98 10.73
CA MET A 159 3.90 11.84 9.83
C MET A 159 4.39 10.49 10.42
N PHE A 160 5.16 10.50 11.51
CA PHE A 160 5.94 9.33 11.90
C PHE A 160 5.21 8.28 12.75
N ASP A 161 4.18 8.66 13.53
CA ASP A 161 3.46 7.66 14.35
C ASP A 161 2.47 6.82 13.53
N ILE A 162 1.97 7.33 12.41
CA ILE A 162 1.02 6.60 11.55
C ILE A 162 1.73 5.41 10.89
N LEU A 163 3.04 5.50 10.71
CA LEU A 163 3.90 4.43 10.24
C LEU A 163 3.95 3.23 11.21
N ASN A 164 3.67 3.42 12.51
CA ASN A 164 3.57 2.33 13.50
C ASN A 164 2.31 1.45 13.35
N VAL A 165 1.35 1.89 12.52
CA VAL A 165 0.07 1.19 12.29
C VAL A 165 0.19 0.19 11.13
N PHE A 166 1.24 0.28 10.29
CA PHE A 166 1.36 -0.50 9.07
C PHE A 166 2.27 -1.73 9.23
N ALA A 167 1.68 -2.81 9.73
CA ALA A 167 2.25 -4.15 9.64
C ALA A 167 1.54 -4.94 8.53
N MET A 168 2.11 -4.90 7.32
CA MET A 168 1.65 -5.76 6.23
C MET A 168 2.10 -7.20 6.48
N TYR A 169 1.31 -8.18 6.02
CA TYR A 169 1.67 -9.60 5.98
C TYR A 169 2.90 -9.85 5.09
N ASN A 170 4.08 -9.48 5.58
CA ASN A 170 5.35 -9.69 4.89
C ASN A 170 5.85 -11.11 5.17
N SER A 171 5.18 -12.10 4.62
CA SER A 171 5.63 -13.48 4.75
C SER A 171 6.87 -13.72 3.89
N VAL A 172 7.90 -14.35 4.47
CA VAL A 172 9.10 -14.76 3.75
C VAL A 172 9.29 -16.25 3.95
N SER A 173 9.35 -17.00 2.85
CA SER A 173 9.77 -18.40 2.88
C SER A 173 11.29 -18.47 2.76
N ILE A 174 11.94 -19.14 3.70
CA ILE A 174 13.41 -19.20 3.73
C ILE A 174 13.89 -20.43 2.94
N PRO A 175 14.64 -20.26 1.84
CA PRO A 175 15.00 -21.36 0.94
C PRO A 175 16.15 -22.23 1.45
N TYR A 176 16.64 -21.98 2.67
CA TYR A 176 17.73 -22.69 3.33
C TYR A 176 17.46 -22.85 4.82
N VAL A 177 18.23 -23.72 5.47
CA VAL A 177 18.19 -23.90 6.92
C VAL A 177 19.02 -22.80 7.59
N PHE A 178 18.56 -22.26 8.71
CA PHE A 178 19.30 -21.26 9.47
C PHE A 178 18.87 -21.21 10.94
N SER A 179 19.45 -20.30 11.73
CA SER A 179 19.04 -20.07 13.12
C SER A 179 18.78 -18.60 13.41
N ILE A 180 17.80 -18.32 14.25
CA ILE A 180 17.48 -16.98 14.77
C ILE A 180 17.46 -17.07 16.29
N ALA A 181 18.24 -16.23 16.98
CA ALA A 181 18.27 -16.17 18.45
C ALA A 181 18.48 -17.55 19.12
N GLY A 182 19.29 -18.42 18.50
CA GLY A 182 19.56 -19.77 18.98
C GLY A 182 18.51 -20.83 18.60
N TYR A 183 17.41 -20.44 17.96
CA TYR A 183 16.39 -21.38 17.47
C TYR A 183 16.68 -21.84 16.05
N PHE A 184 16.62 -23.14 15.83
CA PHE A 184 16.73 -23.75 14.52
C PHE A 184 15.46 -23.52 13.69
N ILE A 185 15.62 -23.00 12.48
CA ILE A 185 14.53 -22.76 11.53
C ILE A 185 14.73 -23.67 10.30
N PRO A 186 13.82 -24.63 10.06
CA PRO A 186 13.86 -25.48 8.88
C PRO A 186 13.78 -24.68 7.58
N LYS A 187 14.31 -25.28 6.50
CA LYS A 187 14.08 -24.80 5.15
C LYS A 187 12.58 -24.80 4.82
N ASN A 188 12.15 -23.82 4.02
CA ASN A 188 10.78 -23.57 3.58
C ASN A 188 9.81 -23.17 4.70
N THR A 189 10.31 -22.81 5.89
CA THR A 189 9.49 -22.20 6.92
C THR A 189 9.07 -20.80 6.47
N VAL A 190 7.77 -20.53 6.57
CA VAL A 190 7.20 -19.19 6.37
C VAL A 190 7.39 -18.39 7.66
N ILE A 191 8.08 -17.26 7.55
CA ILE A 191 8.31 -16.32 8.64
C ILE A 191 7.41 -15.11 8.43
N ILE A 192 6.65 -14.77 9.45
CA ILE A 192 5.79 -13.58 9.48
C ILE A 192 6.40 -12.63 10.54
N PRO A 193 7.08 -11.55 10.13
CA PRO A 193 7.63 -10.57 11.06
C PRO A 193 6.48 -9.81 11.72
N ASN A 194 6.46 -9.79 13.05
CA ASN A 194 5.47 -9.04 13.82
C ASN A 194 5.87 -7.56 13.91
N LEU A 195 5.72 -6.82 12.80
CA LEU A 195 6.03 -5.38 12.76
C LEU A 195 5.17 -4.59 13.75
N PHE A 196 3.90 -4.95 13.90
CA PHE A 196 3.01 -4.32 14.88
C PHE A 196 3.57 -4.46 16.30
N GLY A 197 4.01 -5.67 16.68
CA GLY A 197 4.66 -5.93 17.96
C GLY A 197 5.97 -5.16 18.12
N ALA A 198 6.80 -5.08 17.07
CA ALA A 198 8.03 -4.30 17.10
C ALA A 198 7.78 -2.79 17.29
N HIS A 199 6.70 -2.26 16.73
CA HIS A 199 6.27 -0.86 16.89
C HIS A 199 5.52 -0.59 18.20
N HIS A 200 5.13 -1.64 18.93
CA HIS A 200 4.45 -1.53 20.23
C HIS A 200 5.23 -2.15 21.39
N ASP A 201 6.51 -2.47 21.20
CA ASP A 201 7.37 -3.03 22.24
C ASP A 201 7.63 -1.97 23.34
N PRO A 202 7.15 -2.16 24.59
CA PRO A 202 7.35 -1.19 25.66
C PRO A 202 8.82 -1.08 26.11
N ALA A 203 9.69 -2.03 25.73
CA ALA A 203 11.13 -1.93 25.95
C ALA A 203 11.81 -0.93 25.02
N VAL A 204 11.15 -0.59 23.89
CA VAL A 204 11.67 0.32 22.86
C VAL A 204 10.89 1.63 22.83
N TRP A 205 9.58 1.58 23.05
CA TRP A 205 8.66 2.71 22.90
C TRP A 205 7.97 3.05 24.22
N THR A 206 8.16 4.28 24.71
CA THR A 206 7.41 4.79 25.86
C THR A 206 5.94 5.03 25.48
N ASP A 207 4.99 4.49 26.23
CA ASP A 207 3.55 4.53 25.92
C ASP A 207 3.26 4.15 24.45
N PRO A 208 3.52 2.89 24.05
CA PRO A 208 3.54 2.46 22.64
C PRO A 208 2.20 2.64 21.91
N TYR A 209 1.09 2.56 22.64
CA TYR A 209 -0.27 2.71 22.08
C TYR A 209 -0.74 4.16 22.00
N ALA A 210 0.01 5.11 22.56
CA ALA A 210 -0.33 6.52 22.50
C ALA A 210 0.28 7.17 21.26
N PHE A 211 -0.56 7.79 20.45
CA PHE A 211 -0.13 8.69 19.38
C PHE A 211 0.57 9.91 20.01
N LYS A 212 1.90 9.96 19.91
CA LYS A 212 2.78 10.98 20.50
C LYS A 212 3.91 11.33 19.53
N PRO A 213 3.65 12.13 18.49
CA PRO A 213 4.65 12.38 17.47
C PRO A 213 5.88 13.13 17.97
N GLU A 214 5.78 13.77 19.14
CA GLU A 214 6.89 14.39 19.87
C GLU A 214 8.00 13.39 20.19
N ARG A 215 7.71 12.07 20.22
CA ARG A 215 8.72 11.02 20.42
C ARG A 215 9.80 11.02 19.34
N PHE A 216 9.47 11.52 18.14
CA PHE A 216 10.38 11.60 16.99
C PHE A 216 11.06 12.97 16.83
N LEU A 217 10.76 13.93 17.71
CA LEU A 217 11.46 15.20 17.75
C LEU A 217 12.79 15.06 18.51
N GLU A 218 13.68 16.04 18.33
CA GLU A 218 14.94 16.08 19.08
C GLU A 218 14.67 16.05 20.60
N GLY A 219 15.32 15.12 21.31
CA GLY A 219 15.10 14.90 22.74
C GLY A 219 13.91 14.00 23.11
N GLY A 220 13.09 13.56 22.13
CA GLY A 220 11.92 12.68 22.34
C GLY A 220 12.22 11.22 22.68
N GLY A 221 13.50 10.81 22.58
CA GLY A 221 14.00 9.52 23.05
C GLY A 221 13.73 8.32 22.15
N ALA A 222 12.87 8.42 21.12
CA ALA A 222 12.64 7.30 20.20
C ALA A 222 13.75 7.20 19.15
N SER A 223 14.24 5.98 18.90
CA SER A 223 15.18 5.74 17.80
C SER A 223 14.43 5.53 16.49
N THR A 224 14.72 6.36 15.49
CA THR A 224 14.23 6.16 14.11
C THR A 224 14.68 4.83 13.51
N ARG A 225 15.74 4.20 14.05
CA ARG A 225 16.20 2.86 13.65
C ARG A 225 15.25 1.73 14.06
N ALA A 226 14.45 1.95 15.11
CA ALA A 226 13.44 0.99 15.54
C ALA A 226 12.12 1.13 14.75
N LEU A 227 11.95 2.22 14.00
CA LEU A 227 10.81 2.46 13.14
C LEU A 227 11.00 1.70 11.82
N LEU A 228 10.20 0.65 11.60
CA LEU A 228 10.30 -0.27 10.46
C LEU A 228 9.03 -0.36 9.59
N PRO A 229 8.42 0.76 9.15
CA PRO A 229 7.15 0.76 8.40
C PRO A 229 7.29 0.27 6.97
N PHE A 230 8.50 0.33 6.42
CA PHE A 230 8.83 -0.15 5.08
C PHE A 230 9.53 -1.52 5.12
N GLY A 231 9.55 -2.17 6.29
CA GLY A 231 10.28 -3.42 6.51
C GLY A 231 11.80 -3.22 6.57
N GLY A 232 12.55 -4.20 6.06
CA GLY A 232 14.01 -4.15 6.05
C GLY A 232 14.65 -5.31 5.27
N GLY A 233 15.97 -5.24 5.09
CA GLY A 233 16.75 -6.26 4.38
C GLY A 233 16.49 -6.29 2.87
N ALA A 234 16.69 -7.45 2.25
CA ALA A 234 16.57 -7.62 0.79
C ALA A 234 15.14 -7.46 0.23
N ARG A 235 14.14 -7.33 1.11
CA ARG A 235 12.72 -7.12 0.77
C ARG A 235 12.19 -5.81 1.35
N LEU A 236 13.09 -4.85 1.63
CA LEU A 236 12.71 -3.48 1.93
C LEU A 236 11.74 -2.96 0.85
N CYS A 237 10.73 -2.19 1.26
CA CYS A 237 9.70 -1.69 0.37
C CYS A 237 10.32 -0.96 -0.83
N LEU A 238 10.05 -1.47 -2.04
CA LEU A 238 10.51 -0.87 -3.29
C LEU A 238 9.97 0.57 -3.45
N GLY A 239 8.78 0.84 -2.93
CA GLY A 239 8.10 2.13 -3.02
C GLY A 239 8.44 3.14 -1.91
N GLU A 240 9.38 2.85 -1.00
CA GLU A 240 9.64 3.70 0.18
C GLU A 240 9.86 5.18 -0.18
N ALA A 241 10.70 5.46 -1.19
CA ALA A 241 11.03 6.83 -1.58
C ALA A 241 9.81 7.58 -2.13
N VAL A 242 9.02 6.92 -3.00
CA VAL A 242 7.80 7.48 -3.59
C VAL A 242 6.75 7.70 -2.51
N ALA A 243 6.51 6.70 -1.65
CA ALA A 243 5.58 6.79 -0.55
C ALA A 243 5.93 7.97 0.37
N LYS A 244 7.18 8.08 0.86
CA LYS A 244 7.59 9.20 1.71
C LYS A 244 7.32 10.56 1.08
N MET A 245 7.55 10.71 -0.22
CA MET A 245 7.26 11.94 -0.96
C MET A 245 5.75 12.20 -1.04
N GLU A 246 4.95 11.21 -1.44
CA GLU A 246 3.48 11.33 -1.49
C GLU A 246 2.91 11.68 -0.12
N LEU A 247 3.27 10.92 0.92
CA LEU A 247 2.81 11.13 2.28
C LEU A 247 3.15 12.55 2.77
N PHE A 248 4.37 13.03 2.51
CA PHE A 248 4.77 14.37 2.88
C PHE A 248 3.96 15.44 2.15
N LEU A 249 3.87 15.35 0.81
CA LEU A 249 3.19 16.35 0.00
C LEU A 249 1.69 16.39 0.30
N PHE A 250 1.01 15.24 0.27
CA PHE A 250 -0.42 15.17 0.55
C PHE A 250 -0.72 15.67 1.96
N THR A 251 0.05 15.25 2.96
CA THR A 251 -0.14 15.73 4.34
C THR A 251 0.08 17.24 4.43
N ALA A 252 1.17 17.76 3.85
CA ALA A 252 1.46 19.19 3.86
C ALA A 252 0.34 20.00 3.19
N TYR A 253 -0.17 19.56 2.02
CA TYR A 253 -1.27 20.22 1.32
C TYR A 253 -2.58 20.15 2.13
N LEU A 254 -2.93 18.97 2.65
CA LEU A 254 -4.13 18.77 3.46
C LEU A 254 -4.11 19.67 4.71
N LEU A 255 -2.96 19.78 5.38
CA LEU A 255 -2.81 20.62 6.56
C LEU A 255 -2.77 22.11 6.25
N ARG A 256 -2.10 22.51 5.16
CA ARG A 256 -1.99 23.91 4.74
C ARG A 256 -3.35 24.46 4.33
N ASP A 257 -4.08 23.72 3.49
CA ASP A 257 -5.26 24.24 2.81
C ASP A 257 -6.56 23.94 3.55
N PHE A 258 -6.59 22.93 4.44
CA PHE A 258 -7.82 22.49 5.08
C PHE A 258 -7.71 22.35 6.60
N GLN A 259 -8.81 22.68 7.26
CA GLN A 259 -9.14 22.29 8.62
C GLN A 259 -10.17 21.16 8.56
N PHE A 260 -9.85 20.02 9.16
CA PHE A 260 -10.77 18.89 9.28
C PHE A 260 -11.65 19.05 10.50
N VAL A 261 -12.97 18.93 10.31
CA VAL A 261 -13.95 18.92 11.41
C VAL A 261 -14.89 17.73 11.25
N PRO A 262 -15.43 17.18 12.36
CA PRO A 262 -16.44 16.14 12.30
C PRO A 262 -17.64 16.57 11.45
N ALA A 263 -18.26 15.62 10.74
CA ALA A 263 -19.51 15.89 10.04
C ALA A 263 -20.62 16.23 11.02
N GLU A 264 -21.53 17.15 10.67
CA GLU A 264 -22.64 17.58 11.53
C GLU A 264 -23.54 16.40 11.98
N SER A 265 -23.58 15.34 11.18
CA SER A 265 -24.31 14.10 11.47
C SER A 265 -23.58 13.13 12.40
N GLN A 266 -22.30 13.37 12.73
CA GLN A 266 -21.51 12.52 13.62
C GLN A 266 -21.26 13.21 14.96
N THR A 267 -21.73 12.59 16.04
CA THR A 267 -21.56 13.06 17.42
C THR A 267 -20.23 12.60 18.05
N SER A 268 -19.54 11.62 17.47
CA SER A 268 -18.29 11.07 17.98
C SER A 268 -17.17 11.15 16.95
N LEU A 269 -15.93 11.29 17.45
CA LEU A 269 -14.72 11.19 16.65
C LEU A 269 -14.58 9.79 16.02
N PRO A 270 -13.77 9.64 14.95
CA PRO A 270 -13.54 8.34 14.33
C PRO A 270 -13.05 7.28 15.32
N ASP A 271 -13.51 6.04 15.19
CA ASP A 271 -12.96 4.94 15.97
C ASP A 271 -11.56 4.59 15.45
N LEU A 272 -10.55 4.72 16.33
CA LEU A 272 -9.15 4.44 16.01
C LEU A 272 -8.77 2.96 16.10
N THR A 273 -9.72 2.05 16.30
CA THR A 273 -9.48 0.62 16.13
C THR A 273 -9.41 0.25 14.65
N GLY A 274 -8.35 -0.46 14.27
CA GLY A 274 -8.14 -0.85 12.88
C GLY A 274 -8.97 -2.05 12.44
N VAL A 275 -9.34 -2.07 11.16
CA VAL A 275 -9.93 -3.22 10.48
C VAL A 275 -8.80 -4.03 9.86
N ALA A 276 -8.60 -5.25 10.39
CA ALA A 276 -7.61 -6.17 9.86
C ALA A 276 -7.99 -6.62 8.44
N SER A 277 -7.05 -6.44 7.51
CA SER A 277 -7.11 -6.90 6.13
C SER A 277 -5.66 -7.13 5.65
N VAL A 278 -5.42 -7.18 4.34
CA VAL A 278 -4.05 -7.16 3.77
C VAL A 278 -3.27 -5.93 4.29
N VAL A 279 -3.97 -4.82 4.46
CA VAL A 279 -3.49 -3.57 5.06
C VAL A 279 -4.40 -3.19 6.23
N LEU A 280 -3.85 -2.65 7.33
CA LEU A 280 -4.66 -2.19 8.46
C LEU A 280 -5.38 -0.88 8.09
N LYS A 281 -6.70 -0.93 7.94
CA LYS A 281 -7.51 0.21 7.50
C LYS A 281 -8.23 0.86 8.69
N ALA A 282 -8.38 2.18 8.66
CA ALA A 282 -9.33 2.86 9.54
C ALA A 282 -10.76 2.41 9.22
N LYS A 283 -11.64 2.38 10.22
CA LYS A 283 -13.07 2.20 9.99
C LYS A 283 -13.61 3.35 9.14
N ALA A 284 -14.70 3.13 8.41
CA ALA A 284 -15.31 4.19 7.62
C ALA A 284 -15.80 5.33 8.54
N TYR A 285 -15.42 6.56 8.21
CA TYR A 285 -15.87 7.78 8.91
C TYR A 285 -16.10 8.90 7.90
N THR A 286 -16.84 9.93 8.31
CA THR A 286 -17.16 11.09 7.47
C THR A 286 -16.53 12.34 8.09
N VAL A 287 -15.91 13.15 7.26
CA VAL A 287 -15.21 14.37 7.70
C VAL A 287 -15.54 15.52 6.76
N ILE A 288 -15.60 16.73 7.31
CA ILE A 288 -15.71 17.96 6.52
C ILE A 288 -14.32 18.59 6.46
N ALA A 289 -13.77 18.72 5.25
CA ALA A 289 -12.58 19.52 4.99
C ALA A 289 -13.01 20.97 4.69
N ARG A 290 -12.82 21.87 5.65
CA ARG A 290 -13.09 23.31 5.47
C ARG A 290 -11.81 23.99 4.98
N PRO A 291 -11.84 24.80 3.90
CA PRO A 291 -10.70 25.59 3.51
C PRO A 291 -10.22 26.46 4.68
N ARG A 292 -8.91 26.47 4.98
CA ARG A 292 -8.38 27.45 5.93
C ARG A 292 -8.45 28.83 5.28
N PRO A 293 -8.84 29.86 6.04
CA PRO A 293 -8.64 31.22 5.58
C PRO A 293 -7.14 31.39 5.30
N GLY A 294 -6.81 31.86 4.10
CA GLY A 294 -5.44 32.24 3.76
C GLY A 294 -4.96 33.37 4.68
N PRO A 295 -3.65 33.67 4.67
CA PRO A 295 -3.14 34.86 5.33
C PRO A 295 -3.80 36.13 4.79
#